data_AF-A0A1G5JM73-F1
#
_entry.id   AF-A0A1G5JM73-F1
#
_cell.length_a   1.000
_cell.length_b   1.000
_cell.length_c   1.000
_cell.angle_alpha   90.00
_cell.angle_beta   90.00
_cell.angle_gamma   90.00
#
_symmetry.space_group_name_H-M   'P 1'
#
loop_
_entity.id
_entity.type
_entity.pdbx_description
1 polymer ?
#
loop_
_entity_poly.entity_id
_entity_poly.type
_entity_poly.pdbx_seq_one_letter_code
_entity_poly.pdbx_strand_id
1 'polypeptide(L)'
;MQPPDVRESGEELPDPAADGQGPGGEGAGAPTAQGGRLGGLAALKPVSVIIIVLSVVGVAVAAVVHSVMLFLNIAPLNTVSQKHAAGLNSYIYPEFAQDWKLFAPNPTSANTHVQARVKVLMPDGALKTTGWMDLTAMDEAWIVHNPLPSQAHQNQLRGAWANYVSTLDDKGRPVGLFGTMMQEYLVRIAAQRFGPHFDGGTVQNVQLRSASTPIAAPSWSNQYVDTTTGYLVEPWWTVKAEDFK
;
A
#
# COMPACT_ATOMS: atom_id res chain seq x y z
N MET A 1 55.74 -18.02 13.33
CA MET A 1 55.57 -17.00 12.27
C MET A 1 55.83 -15.67 12.95
N GLN A 2 56.99 -15.08 12.66
CA GLN A 2 57.60 -13.91 13.31
C GLN A 2 57.31 -12.66 12.46
N PRO A 3 57.02 -11.47 13.04
CA PRO A 3 56.96 -10.24 12.27
C PRO A 3 58.37 -9.64 12.11
N PRO A 4 58.70 -8.96 10.99
CA PRO A 4 59.87 -8.12 10.92
C PRO A 4 59.54 -6.65 11.26
N ASP A 5 60.38 -6.11 12.12
CA ASP A 5 60.52 -4.72 12.54
C ASP A 5 61.90 -4.25 12.01
N VAL A 6 61.95 -3.15 11.23
CA VAL A 6 63.21 -2.46 10.89
C VAL A 6 63.00 -0.96 10.63
N ARG A 7 63.32 -0.18 11.67
CA ARG A 7 64.27 0.97 11.76
C ARG A 7 63.93 2.36 11.18
N GLU A 8 63.87 3.30 12.11
CA GLU A 8 64.15 4.73 12.00
C GLU A 8 65.62 5.02 11.65
N SER A 9 65.85 6.15 10.97
CA SER A 9 67.12 6.91 11.05
C SER A 9 66.81 8.39 10.86
N GLY A 10 67.12 9.18 11.88
CA GLY A 10 67.15 10.63 11.84
C GLY A 10 68.59 11.13 11.75
N GLU A 11 68.77 12.30 11.14
CA GLU A 11 70.00 13.08 11.21
C GLU A 11 69.63 14.59 11.22
N GLU A 12 69.93 15.23 12.34
CA GLU A 12 69.99 16.68 12.62
C GLU A 12 71.32 17.24 12.06
N LEU A 13 71.43 18.39 11.38
CA LEU A 13 71.56 19.81 11.84
C LEU A 13 72.68 20.48 10.97
N PRO A 14 72.79 21.82 10.78
CA PRO A 14 72.98 22.80 11.87
C PRO A 14 72.35 24.21 11.72
N ASP A 15 72.28 24.90 12.88
CA ASP A 15 72.00 26.32 13.18
C ASP A 15 73.29 27.20 12.93
N PRO A 16 73.40 28.56 13.11
CA PRO A 16 72.55 29.50 13.85
C PRO A 16 72.39 30.98 13.38
N ALA A 17 71.45 31.66 14.05
CA ALA A 17 71.41 33.07 14.52
C ALA A 17 71.47 34.29 13.56
N ALA A 18 70.50 35.22 13.68
CA ALA A 18 70.70 36.52 14.37
C ALA A 18 69.48 37.46 14.23
N ASP A 19 69.24 38.21 15.30
CA ASP A 19 68.13 39.13 15.57
C ASP A 19 68.07 40.39 14.70
N GLY A 20 66.84 40.91 14.52
CA GLY A 20 66.57 42.24 13.97
C GLY A 20 65.18 42.75 14.37
N GLN A 21 65.08 43.37 15.55
CA GLN A 21 63.88 44.05 16.05
C GLN A 21 63.72 45.43 15.40
N GLY A 22 62.53 45.76 14.89
CA GLY A 22 62.08 47.12 14.54
C GLY A 22 60.54 47.20 14.56
N PRO A 23 59.91 48.26 15.11
CA PRO A 23 58.52 48.20 15.59
C PRO A 23 57.48 48.83 14.65
N GLY A 24 56.22 48.38 14.80
CA GLY A 24 55.01 49.21 14.63
C GLY A 24 54.35 49.19 13.24
N GLY A 25 53.10 48.73 13.20
CA GLY A 25 52.21 48.93 12.05
C GLY A 25 51.01 47.99 12.04
N GLU A 26 49.95 48.34 12.76
CA GLU A 26 48.61 47.78 12.63
C GLU A 26 48.12 47.81 11.17
N GLY A 27 47.49 46.72 10.73
CA GLY A 27 46.89 46.58 9.41
C GLY A 27 46.03 45.33 9.32
N ALA A 28 44.88 45.37 10.00
CA ALA A 28 43.87 44.33 10.00
C ALA A 28 43.28 44.06 8.60
N GLY A 29 42.96 42.79 8.32
CA GLY A 29 42.18 42.42 7.14
C GLY A 29 42.15 40.94 6.80
N ALA A 30 41.75 40.07 7.75
CA ALA A 30 41.36 38.71 7.41
C ALA A 30 39.97 38.71 6.74
N PRO A 31 39.74 37.95 5.66
CA PRO A 31 38.41 37.85 5.07
C PRO A 31 37.51 37.04 6.01
N THR A 32 36.53 37.72 6.60
CA THR A 32 35.49 37.12 7.44
C THR A 32 34.68 36.11 6.63
N ALA A 33 34.53 34.93 7.22
CA ALA A 33 33.72 33.84 6.73
C ALA A 33 32.30 34.30 6.33
N GLN A 34 31.84 33.79 5.19
CA GLN A 34 30.50 33.97 4.65
C GLN A 34 29.42 33.65 5.70
N GLY A 35 28.81 34.70 6.25
CA GLY A 35 27.60 34.64 7.08
C GLY A 35 26.36 34.39 6.23
N GLY A 36 26.27 33.21 5.62
CA GLY A 36 25.16 32.84 4.73
C GLY A 36 24.32 31.68 5.27
N ARG A 37 23.84 31.71 6.52
CA ARG A 37 23.05 30.58 7.08
C ARG A 37 21.87 30.89 8.02
N LEU A 38 21.36 32.12 8.10
CA LEU A 38 20.19 32.43 8.98
C LEU A 38 19.07 33.27 8.32
N GLY A 39 19.07 33.44 7.00
CA GLY A 39 18.09 34.31 6.31
C GLY A 39 16.73 33.68 5.96
N GLY A 40 16.60 32.35 6.04
CA GLY A 40 15.44 31.64 5.45
C GLY A 40 14.11 31.84 6.19
N LEU A 41 14.14 32.02 7.51
CA LEU A 41 12.93 32.21 8.33
C LEU A 41 12.68 33.67 8.70
N ALA A 42 13.74 34.48 8.80
CA ALA A 42 13.67 35.90 9.15
C ALA A 42 13.08 36.78 8.02
N ALA A 43 13.07 36.27 6.77
CA ALA A 43 12.47 36.95 5.62
C ALA A 43 10.97 36.64 5.42
N LEU A 44 10.38 35.75 6.23
CA LEU A 44 8.98 35.34 6.12
C LEU A 44 8.07 36.24 6.96
N LYS A 45 6.85 36.49 6.47
CA LYS A 45 5.82 37.20 7.25
C LYS A 45 5.51 36.40 8.54
N PRO A 46 5.27 37.04 9.70
CA PRO A 46 5.05 36.34 10.97
C PRO A 46 3.88 35.35 10.91
N VAL A 47 2.84 35.66 10.13
CA VAL A 47 1.70 34.75 9.89
C VAL A 47 2.14 33.46 9.17
N SER A 48 3.04 33.56 8.19
CA SER A 48 3.59 32.40 7.49
C SER A 48 4.41 31.51 8.42
N VAL A 49 5.20 32.10 9.31
CA VAL A 49 5.95 31.35 10.34
C VAL A 49 5.01 30.62 11.28
N ILE A 50 3.93 31.26 11.75
CA ILE A 50 2.92 30.61 12.61
C ILE A 50 2.28 29.43 11.89
N ILE A 51 1.86 29.60 10.63
CA ILE A 51 1.25 28.50 9.85
C ILE A 51 2.25 27.35 9.69
N ILE A 52 3.50 27.62 9.32
CA ILE A 52 4.53 26.61 9.16
C ILE A 52 4.77 25.86 10.47
N VAL A 53 4.93 26.58 11.59
CA VAL A 53 5.15 25.97 12.91
C VAL A 53 3.96 25.10 13.30
N LEU A 54 2.73 25.57 13.13
CA LEU A 54 1.52 24.78 13.43
C LEU A 54 1.42 23.54 12.55
N SER A 55 1.75 23.63 11.26
CA SER A 55 1.79 22.48 10.35
C SER A 55 2.85 21.47 10.78
N VAL A 56 4.06 21.92 11.11
CA VAL A 56 5.15 21.03 11.56
C VAL A 56 4.77 20.34 12.87
N VAL A 57 4.23 21.07 13.83
CA VAL A 57 3.76 20.50 15.10
C VAL A 57 2.64 19.50 14.86
N GLY A 58 1.67 19.82 14.00
CA GLY A 58 0.58 18.91 13.64
C GLY A 58 1.08 17.61 13.02
N VAL A 59 2.02 17.68 12.08
CA VAL A 59 2.63 16.50 11.45
C VAL A 59 3.43 15.68 12.48
N ALA A 60 4.19 16.33 13.36
CA ALA A 60 4.95 15.64 14.40
C ALA A 60 4.04 14.88 15.37
N VAL A 61 2.93 15.50 15.80
CA VAL A 61 1.94 14.84 16.65
C VAL A 61 1.30 13.64 15.93
N ALA A 62 0.91 13.81 14.66
CA ALA A 62 0.34 12.72 13.87
C ALA A 62 1.31 11.54 13.72
N ALA A 63 2.60 11.83 13.49
CA ALA A 63 3.64 10.81 13.39
C ALA A 63 3.80 10.03 14.71
N VAL A 64 3.84 10.73 15.85
CA VAL A 64 3.92 10.08 17.18
C VAL A 64 2.70 9.18 17.42
N VAL A 65 1.48 9.68 17.14
CA VAL A 65 0.26 8.88 17.29
C VAL A 65 0.30 7.64 16.40
N HIS A 66 0.69 7.80 15.14
CA HIS A 66 0.82 6.68 14.21
C HIS A 66 1.83 5.64 14.70
N SER A 67 3.02 6.07 15.15
CA SER A 67 4.04 5.17 15.69
C SER A 67 3.57 4.43 16.94
N VAL A 68 2.81 5.08 17.83
CA VAL A 68 2.22 4.43 19.01
C VAL A 68 1.20 3.38 18.60
N MET A 69 0.30 3.70 17.65
CA MET A 69 -0.68 2.73 17.15
C MET A 69 -0.01 1.52 16.50
N LEU A 70 1.00 1.76 15.67
CA LEU A 70 1.77 0.69 15.04
C LEU A 70 2.48 -0.18 16.07
N PHE A 71 3.15 0.44 17.05
CA PHE A 71 3.82 -0.26 18.15
C PHE A 71 2.84 -1.15 18.91
N LEU A 72 1.69 -0.62 19.32
CA LEU A 72 0.70 -1.39 20.07
C LEU A 72 0.14 -2.57 19.26
N ASN A 73 0.02 -2.42 17.93
CA ASN A 73 -0.45 -3.48 17.05
C ASN A 73 0.55 -4.64 16.89
N ILE A 74 1.86 -4.36 16.90
CA ILE A 74 2.91 -5.38 16.72
C ILE A 74 3.51 -5.90 18.03
N ALA A 75 3.33 -5.15 19.13
CA ALA A 75 3.86 -5.52 20.43
C ALA A 75 3.22 -6.83 20.93
N PRO A 76 3.92 -7.57 21.81
CA PRO A 76 3.32 -8.69 22.53
C PRO A 76 2.00 -8.30 23.21
N LEU A 77 1.12 -9.28 23.41
CA LEU A 77 -0.19 -9.09 24.04
C LEU A 77 -0.08 -8.29 25.33
N ASN A 78 -0.79 -7.16 25.38
CA ASN A 78 -0.81 -6.23 26.50
C ASN A 78 -2.25 -5.74 26.77
N THR A 79 -2.51 -5.28 27.99
CA THR A 79 -3.86 -4.90 28.44
C THR A 79 -4.46 -3.76 27.63
N VAL A 80 -3.64 -2.80 27.21
CA VAL A 80 -4.08 -1.64 26.42
C VAL A 80 -4.58 -2.09 25.06
N SER A 81 -3.78 -2.90 24.36
CA SER A 81 -4.10 -3.38 23.02
C SER A 81 -5.31 -4.31 23.03
N GLN A 82 -5.49 -5.12 24.08
CA GLN A 82 -6.70 -5.94 24.25
C GLN A 82 -7.96 -5.08 24.48
N LYS A 83 -7.89 -4.10 25.38
CA LYS A 83 -9.03 -3.23 25.71
C LYS A 83 -9.45 -2.36 24.52
N HIS A 84 -8.49 -1.94 23.69
CA HIS A 84 -8.71 -1.04 22.57
C HIS A 84 -8.54 -1.71 21.19
N ALA A 85 -8.64 -3.03 21.12
CA ALA A 85 -8.38 -3.81 19.90
C ALA A 85 -9.20 -3.32 18.71
N ALA A 86 -10.49 -3.02 18.89
CA ALA A 86 -11.34 -2.52 17.81
C ALA A 86 -10.84 -1.20 17.21
N GLY A 87 -10.38 -0.27 18.04
CA GLY A 87 -9.86 1.03 17.59
C GLY A 87 -8.47 0.94 16.95
N LEU A 88 -7.60 0.08 17.47
CA LEU A 88 -6.31 -0.23 16.83
C LEU A 88 -6.53 -0.87 15.47
N ASN A 89 -7.41 -1.87 15.40
CA ASN A 89 -7.66 -2.63 14.19
C ASN A 89 -8.26 -1.75 13.09
N SER A 90 -9.20 -0.86 13.44
CA SER A 90 -9.79 0.08 12.48
C SER A 90 -8.82 1.16 12.00
N TYR A 91 -7.81 1.52 12.81
CA TYR A 91 -6.76 2.47 12.41
C TYR A 91 -5.69 1.81 11.52
N ILE A 92 -5.27 0.59 11.85
CA ILE A 92 -4.12 -0.08 11.21
C ILE A 92 -4.53 -0.87 9.97
N TYR A 93 -5.50 -1.78 10.07
CA TYR A 93 -5.75 -2.78 9.01
C TYR A 93 -6.30 -2.26 7.68
N PRO A 94 -6.93 -1.07 7.56
CA PRO A 94 -7.31 -0.56 6.25
C PRO A 94 -6.11 -0.34 5.32
N GLU A 95 -4.99 0.17 5.86
CA GLU A 95 -3.82 0.54 5.06
C GLU A 95 -2.58 -0.33 5.36
N PHE A 96 -2.58 -1.09 6.46
CA PHE A 96 -1.48 -1.95 6.87
C PHE A 96 -1.95 -3.38 7.13
N ALA A 97 -2.59 -3.98 6.14
CA ALA A 97 -2.92 -5.40 6.16
C ALA A 97 -1.62 -6.24 6.18
N GLN A 98 -1.53 -7.20 7.10
CA GLN A 98 -0.39 -8.11 7.19
C GLN A 98 -0.68 -9.38 6.37
N ASP A 99 0.00 -9.57 5.26
CA ASP A 99 -0.09 -10.81 4.46
C ASP A 99 1.30 -11.44 4.29
N TRP A 100 1.53 -12.55 5.00
CA TRP A 100 2.79 -13.30 4.96
C TRP A 100 2.78 -14.41 3.91
N LYS A 101 1.72 -14.51 3.08
CA LYS A 101 1.58 -15.57 2.07
C LYS A 101 2.68 -15.57 1.01
N LEU A 102 3.40 -14.46 0.82
CA LEU A 102 4.58 -14.43 -0.04
C LEU A 102 5.69 -15.38 0.42
N PHE A 103 5.73 -15.68 1.73
CA PHE A 103 6.69 -16.61 2.33
C PHE A 103 6.07 -17.98 2.62
N ALA A 104 4.82 -18.22 2.19
CA ALA A 104 4.25 -19.55 2.30
C ALA A 104 5.06 -20.52 1.41
N PRO A 105 5.13 -21.82 1.77
CA PRO A 105 5.81 -22.83 0.95
C PRO A 105 5.30 -22.91 -0.51
N ASN A 106 4.07 -22.44 -0.75
CA ASN A 106 3.46 -22.35 -2.07
C ASN A 106 2.84 -20.95 -2.26
N PRO A 107 3.61 -19.96 -2.75
CA PRO A 107 3.09 -18.61 -2.98
C PRO A 107 2.06 -18.60 -4.12
N THR A 108 1.27 -17.53 -4.23
CA THR A 108 0.31 -17.38 -5.34
C THR A 108 1.03 -17.45 -6.68
N SER A 109 0.67 -18.44 -7.48
CA SER A 109 1.31 -18.77 -8.75
C SER A 109 0.42 -18.48 -9.97
N ALA A 110 -0.64 -17.68 -9.79
CA ALA A 110 -1.58 -17.33 -10.85
C ALA A 110 -2.04 -15.87 -10.73
N ASN A 111 -2.27 -15.23 -11.88
CA ASN A 111 -2.94 -13.95 -12.01
C ASN A 111 -4.45 -14.20 -12.07
N THR A 112 -5.18 -13.72 -11.06
CA THR A 112 -6.62 -13.94 -10.93
C THR A 112 -7.38 -12.64 -11.11
N HIS A 113 -8.18 -12.56 -12.17
CA HIS A 113 -9.09 -11.45 -12.43
C HIS A 113 -10.50 -11.83 -12.01
N VAL A 114 -11.13 -11.00 -11.18
CA VAL A 114 -12.53 -11.14 -10.83
C VAL A 114 -13.35 -10.35 -11.85
N GLN A 115 -14.25 -11.05 -12.53
CA GLN A 115 -15.09 -10.51 -13.58
C GLN A 115 -16.55 -10.66 -13.19
N ALA A 116 -17.40 -9.75 -13.66
CA ALA A 116 -18.82 -9.78 -13.37
C ALA A 116 -19.64 -9.47 -14.61
N ARG A 117 -20.87 -9.98 -14.63
CA ARG A 117 -21.90 -9.61 -15.61
C ARG A 117 -23.24 -9.52 -14.93
N VAL A 118 -24.18 -8.81 -15.54
CA VAL A 118 -25.50 -8.57 -14.98
C VAL A 118 -26.61 -9.03 -15.92
N LYS A 119 -27.76 -9.32 -15.33
CA LYS A 119 -29.04 -9.35 -16.06
C LYS A 119 -29.74 -8.03 -15.82
N VAL A 120 -30.10 -7.36 -16.90
CA VAL A 120 -30.80 -6.08 -16.88
C VAL A 120 -32.21 -6.26 -17.41
N LEU A 121 -33.18 -5.69 -16.70
CA LEU A 121 -34.56 -5.58 -17.16
C LEU A 121 -34.68 -4.34 -18.03
N MET A 122 -34.95 -4.55 -19.31
CA MET A 122 -35.12 -3.49 -20.30
C MET A 122 -36.51 -2.84 -20.17
N PRO A 123 -36.69 -1.61 -20.69
CA PRO A 123 -37.98 -0.91 -20.65
C PRO A 123 -39.13 -1.65 -21.36
N ASP A 124 -38.81 -2.51 -22.32
CA ASP A 124 -39.76 -3.38 -23.04
C ASP A 124 -40.14 -4.65 -22.25
N GLY A 125 -39.60 -4.82 -21.03
CA GLY A 125 -39.80 -5.98 -20.18
C GLY A 125 -38.89 -7.17 -20.48
N ALA A 126 -38.02 -7.09 -21.50
CA ALA A 126 -37.09 -8.15 -21.82
C ALA A 126 -35.93 -8.20 -20.80
N LEU A 127 -35.47 -9.42 -20.48
CA LEU A 127 -34.29 -9.61 -19.63
C LEU A 127 -33.06 -9.85 -20.51
N LYS A 128 -32.12 -8.91 -20.52
CA LYS A 128 -30.87 -9.00 -21.29
C LYS A 128 -29.71 -9.35 -20.38
N THR A 129 -28.85 -10.27 -20.81
CA THR A 129 -27.59 -10.60 -20.13
C THR A 129 -26.44 -9.83 -20.76
N THR A 130 -25.62 -9.14 -19.96
CA THR A 130 -24.46 -8.40 -20.46
C THR A 130 -23.27 -9.31 -20.73
N GLY A 131 -22.25 -8.77 -21.40
CA GLY A 131 -20.92 -9.37 -21.45
C GLY A 131 -20.25 -9.38 -20.08
N TRP A 132 -19.16 -10.15 -19.98
CA TRP A 132 -18.28 -10.12 -18.81
C TRP A 132 -17.47 -8.83 -18.80
N MET A 133 -17.49 -8.16 -17.66
CA MET A 133 -16.73 -6.96 -17.38
C MET A 133 -15.67 -7.28 -16.33
N ASP A 134 -14.43 -6.86 -16.56
CA ASP A 134 -13.31 -7.15 -15.67
C ASP A 134 -13.25 -6.14 -14.53
N LEU A 135 -13.73 -6.54 -13.34
CA LEU A 135 -13.76 -5.69 -12.16
C LEU A 135 -12.35 -5.45 -11.62
N THR A 136 -11.47 -6.44 -11.72
CA THR A 136 -10.07 -6.30 -11.33
C THR A 136 -9.34 -5.28 -12.21
N ALA A 137 -9.52 -5.33 -13.53
CA ALA A 137 -8.89 -4.36 -14.44
C ALA A 137 -9.40 -2.92 -14.19
N MET A 138 -10.66 -2.75 -13.80
CA MET A 138 -11.16 -1.44 -13.35
C MET A 138 -10.42 -0.95 -12.11
N ASP A 139 -10.31 -1.79 -11.07
CA ASP A 139 -9.60 -1.43 -9.84
C ASP A 139 -8.11 -1.14 -10.13
N GLU A 140 -7.45 -1.91 -11.01
CA GLU A 140 -6.07 -1.68 -11.45
C GLU A 140 -5.88 -0.32 -12.13
N ALA A 141 -6.81 0.10 -12.99
CA ALA A 141 -6.74 1.39 -13.67
C ALA A 141 -6.76 2.57 -12.69
N TRP A 142 -7.36 2.42 -11.50
CA TRP A 142 -7.33 3.41 -10.42
C TRP A 142 -6.00 3.44 -9.65
N ILE A 143 -5.21 2.38 -9.74
CA ILE A 143 -3.90 2.26 -9.08
C ILE A 143 -2.81 2.85 -9.96
N VAL A 144 -2.87 2.56 -11.26
CA VAL A 144 -1.85 2.98 -12.21
C VAL A 144 -1.76 4.51 -12.24
N HIS A 145 -0.54 5.04 -12.02
CA HIS A 145 -0.24 6.48 -11.91
C HIS A 145 -0.86 7.23 -10.72
N ASN A 146 -1.46 6.53 -9.74
CA ASN A 146 -1.91 7.15 -8.51
C ASN A 146 -0.77 7.20 -7.49
N PRO A 147 -0.33 8.39 -7.02
CA PRO A 147 0.78 8.49 -6.07
C PRO A 147 0.43 8.04 -4.65
N LEU A 148 -0.87 7.97 -4.32
CA LEU A 148 -1.37 7.62 -2.99
C LEU A 148 -2.61 6.70 -3.11
N PRO A 149 -2.45 5.48 -3.65
CA PRO A 149 -3.58 4.59 -3.84
C PRO A 149 -3.94 3.95 -2.47
N SER A 150 -5.22 3.99 -2.08
CA SER A 150 -5.68 3.37 -0.82
C SER A 150 -5.61 1.86 -0.91
N GLN A 151 -4.93 1.20 0.04
CA GLN A 151 -4.86 -0.27 0.05
C GLN A 151 -6.22 -0.91 0.36
N ALA A 152 -7.04 -0.25 1.18
CA ALA A 152 -8.38 -0.73 1.48
C ALA A 152 -9.23 -0.88 0.21
N HIS A 153 -9.13 0.10 -0.70
CA HIS A 153 -9.83 0.04 -1.98
C HIS A 153 -9.23 -1.04 -2.89
N GLN A 154 -7.90 -1.10 -3.01
CA GLN A 154 -7.21 -2.09 -3.84
C GLN A 154 -7.50 -3.54 -3.43
N ASN A 155 -7.63 -3.77 -2.13
CA ASN A 155 -7.85 -5.09 -1.57
C ASN A 155 -9.34 -5.43 -1.43
N GLN A 156 -10.25 -4.50 -1.75
CA GLN A 156 -11.68 -4.67 -1.55
C GLN A 156 -12.20 -5.92 -2.27
N LEU A 157 -12.07 -5.93 -3.60
CA LEU A 157 -12.56 -6.99 -4.46
C LEU A 157 -11.74 -8.27 -4.31
N ARG A 158 -10.41 -8.14 -4.37
CA ARG A 158 -9.48 -9.26 -4.26
C ARG A 158 -9.62 -10.00 -2.93
N GLY A 159 -9.70 -9.25 -1.82
CA GLY A 159 -9.87 -9.78 -0.48
C GLY A 159 -11.24 -10.42 -0.28
N ALA A 160 -12.32 -9.75 -0.73
CA ALA A 160 -13.67 -10.32 -0.69
C ALA A 160 -13.75 -11.65 -1.44
N TRP A 161 -13.19 -11.72 -2.65
CA TRP A 161 -13.17 -12.92 -3.47
C TRP A 161 -12.36 -14.05 -2.81
N ALA A 162 -11.14 -13.76 -2.37
CA ALA A 162 -10.28 -14.76 -1.73
C ALA A 162 -10.91 -15.32 -0.45
N ASN A 163 -11.51 -14.46 0.39
CA ASN A 163 -12.21 -14.87 1.60
C ASN A 163 -13.45 -15.70 1.27
N TYR A 164 -14.26 -15.29 0.28
CA TYR A 164 -15.42 -16.06 -0.16
C TYR A 164 -15.03 -17.47 -0.63
N VAL A 165 -14.06 -17.57 -1.55
CA VAL A 165 -13.60 -18.85 -2.10
C VAL A 165 -13.07 -19.76 -0.99
N SER A 166 -12.39 -19.20 0.02
CA SER A 166 -11.89 -19.99 1.17
C SER A 166 -12.99 -20.62 2.04
N THR A 167 -14.25 -20.21 1.86
CA THR A 167 -15.40 -20.73 2.59
C THR A 167 -16.24 -21.72 1.78
N LEU A 168 -15.88 -22.01 0.53
CA LEU A 168 -16.69 -22.91 -0.30
C LEU A 168 -16.52 -24.37 0.12
N ASP A 169 -17.62 -25.11 0.15
CA ASP A 169 -17.62 -26.57 0.24
C ASP A 169 -17.26 -27.24 -1.11
N ASP A 170 -17.13 -28.56 -1.13
CA ASP A 170 -16.84 -29.34 -2.35
C ASP A 170 -17.90 -29.19 -3.45
N LYS A 171 -19.05 -28.59 -3.14
CA LYS A 171 -20.15 -28.31 -4.08
C LYS A 171 -20.20 -26.84 -4.49
N GLY A 172 -19.22 -26.03 -4.09
CA GLY A 172 -19.14 -24.61 -4.42
C GLY A 172 -20.13 -23.75 -3.63
N ARG A 173 -20.54 -24.16 -2.43
CA ARG A 173 -21.48 -23.40 -1.59
C ARG A 173 -20.74 -22.77 -0.40
N PRO A 174 -21.00 -21.49 -0.07
CA PRO A 174 -20.37 -20.88 1.10
C PRO A 174 -20.84 -21.57 2.38
N VAL A 175 -19.90 -21.83 3.30
CA VAL A 175 -20.19 -22.43 4.60
C VAL A 175 -20.10 -21.41 5.73
N GLY A 176 -21.06 -21.50 6.65
CA GLY A 176 -21.11 -20.66 7.84
C GLY A 176 -21.49 -19.20 7.57
N LEU A 177 -21.62 -18.44 8.65
CA LEU A 177 -22.04 -17.03 8.60
C LEU A 177 -21.06 -16.17 7.79
N PHE A 178 -19.75 -16.40 7.97
CA PHE A 178 -18.71 -15.62 7.29
C PHE A 178 -18.76 -15.79 5.77
N GLY A 179 -18.96 -17.02 5.26
CA GLY A 179 -19.09 -17.27 3.83
C GLY A 179 -20.29 -16.56 3.22
N THR A 180 -21.44 -16.61 3.88
CA THR A 180 -22.65 -15.88 3.44
C THR A 180 -22.42 -14.37 3.44
N MET A 181 -21.77 -13.82 4.48
CA MET A 181 -21.42 -12.39 4.53
C MET A 181 -20.48 -11.98 3.40
N MET A 182 -19.47 -12.80 3.07
CA MET A 182 -18.57 -12.51 1.95
C MET A 182 -19.28 -12.59 0.60
N GLN A 183 -20.25 -13.50 0.44
CA GLN A 183 -21.10 -13.55 -0.75
C GLN A 183 -21.92 -12.25 -0.91
N GLU A 184 -22.62 -11.83 0.14
CA GLU A 184 -23.39 -10.58 0.14
C GLU A 184 -22.49 -9.37 -0.14
N TYR A 185 -21.29 -9.37 0.43
CA TYR A 185 -20.31 -8.32 0.18
C TYR A 185 -19.84 -8.29 -1.28
N LEU A 186 -19.59 -9.44 -1.92
CA LEU A 186 -19.27 -9.52 -3.34
C LEU A 186 -20.41 -9.02 -4.23
N VAL A 187 -21.65 -9.38 -3.89
CA VAL A 187 -22.85 -8.86 -4.59
C VAL A 187 -22.89 -7.34 -4.50
N ARG A 188 -22.66 -6.77 -3.31
CA ARG A 188 -22.64 -5.32 -3.11
C ARG A 188 -21.52 -4.63 -3.87
N ILE A 189 -20.29 -5.16 -3.84
CA ILE A 189 -19.17 -4.60 -4.62
C ILE A 189 -19.55 -4.57 -6.11
N ALA A 190 -20.04 -5.68 -6.66
CA ALA A 190 -20.41 -5.75 -8.06
C ALA A 190 -21.59 -4.81 -8.39
N ALA A 191 -22.62 -4.78 -7.55
CA ALA A 191 -23.77 -3.87 -7.71
C ALA A 191 -23.34 -2.39 -7.71
N GLN A 192 -22.44 -1.99 -6.80
CA GLN A 192 -21.87 -0.64 -6.78
C GLN A 192 -21.05 -0.31 -8.04
N ARG A 193 -20.35 -1.30 -8.63
CA ARG A 193 -19.58 -1.10 -9.89
C ARG A 193 -20.50 -0.94 -11.12
N PHE A 194 -21.63 -1.65 -11.17
CA PHE A 194 -22.60 -1.53 -12.28
C PHE A 194 -23.59 -0.37 -12.10
N GLY A 195 -23.96 -0.05 -10.87
CA GLY A 195 -25.04 0.89 -10.55
C GLY A 195 -26.44 0.30 -10.76
N PRO A 196 -27.51 1.00 -10.33
CA PRO A 196 -28.89 0.52 -10.42
C PRO A 196 -29.40 0.39 -11.86
N HIS A 197 -28.80 1.14 -12.79
CA HIS A 197 -29.12 1.09 -14.21
C HIS A 197 -27.83 0.89 -15.01
N PHE A 198 -27.84 -0.08 -15.92
CA PHE A 198 -26.70 -0.42 -16.76
C PHE A 198 -27.18 -0.87 -18.15
N ASP A 199 -26.46 -0.47 -19.20
CA ASP A 199 -26.78 -0.80 -20.60
C ASP A 199 -28.25 -0.54 -20.99
N GLY A 200 -28.83 0.55 -20.43
CA GLY A 200 -30.21 0.98 -20.71
C GLY A 200 -31.32 0.26 -19.93
N GLY A 201 -31.00 -0.66 -19.03
CA GLY A 201 -31.98 -1.38 -18.20
C GLY A 201 -31.67 -1.35 -16.70
N THR A 202 -32.59 -1.85 -15.88
CA THR A 202 -32.42 -1.96 -14.41
C THR A 202 -31.71 -3.26 -14.05
N VAL A 203 -30.64 -3.18 -13.25
CA VAL A 203 -29.88 -4.37 -12.81
C VAL A 203 -30.71 -5.22 -11.84
N GLN A 204 -30.91 -6.50 -12.16
CA GLN A 204 -31.71 -7.44 -11.35
C GLN A 204 -30.87 -8.55 -10.72
N ASN A 205 -29.92 -9.10 -11.47
CA ASN A 205 -29.05 -10.16 -11.01
C ASN A 205 -27.62 -9.88 -11.42
N VAL A 206 -26.69 -10.40 -10.63
CA VAL A 206 -25.27 -10.37 -10.92
C VAL A 206 -24.72 -11.79 -10.93
N GLN A 207 -23.75 -12.04 -11.79
CA GLN A 207 -22.96 -13.24 -11.80
C GLN A 207 -21.49 -12.86 -11.79
N LEU A 208 -20.73 -13.47 -10.89
CA LEU A 208 -19.29 -13.27 -10.80
C LEU A 208 -18.56 -14.51 -11.28
N ARG A 209 -17.33 -14.32 -11.73
CA ARG A 209 -16.37 -15.39 -11.97
C ARG A 209 -14.96 -14.92 -11.64
N SER A 210 -14.08 -15.86 -11.35
CA SER A 210 -12.64 -15.62 -11.52
C SER A 210 -12.15 -16.17 -12.85
N ALA A 211 -11.19 -15.46 -13.43
CA ALA A 211 -10.37 -15.89 -14.56
C ALA A 211 -8.92 -15.96 -14.05
N SER A 212 -8.44 -17.17 -13.78
CA SER A 212 -7.15 -17.42 -13.16
C SER A 212 -6.17 -17.98 -14.18
N THR A 213 -5.10 -17.26 -14.44
CA THR A 213 -4.06 -17.63 -15.40
C THR A 213 -2.77 -17.93 -14.66
N PRO A 214 -2.26 -19.17 -14.69
CA PRO A 214 -0.98 -19.51 -14.07
C PRO A 214 0.16 -18.64 -14.61
N ILE A 215 1.08 -18.23 -13.73
CA ILE A 215 2.26 -17.43 -14.08
C ILE A 215 3.24 -18.35 -14.79
N ALA A 216 3.67 -17.94 -15.99
CA ALA A 216 4.64 -18.70 -16.78
C ALA A 216 5.95 -18.91 -16.02
N ALA A 217 6.60 -20.06 -16.26
CA ALA A 217 7.93 -20.30 -15.76
C ALA A 217 8.90 -19.22 -16.31
N PRO A 218 9.83 -18.71 -15.49
CA PRO A 218 10.86 -17.80 -15.97
C PRO A 218 11.71 -18.43 -17.07
N SER A 219 12.28 -17.62 -17.96
CA SER A 219 13.07 -18.09 -19.11
C SER A 219 14.30 -18.93 -18.74
N TRP A 220 14.79 -18.81 -17.50
CA TRP A 220 15.92 -19.59 -16.99
C TRP A 220 15.51 -20.96 -16.41
N SER A 221 14.21 -21.27 -16.31
CA SER A 221 13.69 -22.53 -15.77
C SER A 221 13.26 -23.48 -16.89
N ASN A 222 13.54 -24.77 -16.72
CA ASN A 222 13.07 -25.83 -17.62
C ASN A 222 11.70 -26.39 -17.21
N GLN A 223 11.03 -25.79 -16.22
CA GLN A 223 9.71 -26.22 -15.78
C GLN A 223 8.65 -25.80 -16.78
N TYR A 224 7.79 -26.76 -17.18
CA TYR A 224 6.60 -26.45 -17.95
C TYR A 224 5.46 -26.06 -17.01
N VAL A 225 4.84 -24.91 -17.27
CA VAL A 225 3.62 -24.45 -16.59
C VAL A 225 2.57 -24.25 -17.67
N ASP A 226 1.45 -24.96 -17.56
CA ASP A 226 0.29 -24.71 -18.42
C ASP A 226 -0.33 -23.36 -18.05
N THR A 227 -0.23 -22.39 -18.95
CA THR A 227 -0.74 -21.03 -18.75
C THR A 227 -2.19 -20.87 -19.25
N THR A 228 -2.92 -21.97 -19.43
CA THR A 228 -4.34 -21.92 -19.80
C THR A 228 -5.16 -21.28 -18.67
N THR A 229 -6.00 -20.30 -19.01
CA THR A 229 -6.88 -19.62 -18.05
C THR A 229 -8.00 -20.55 -17.59
N GLY A 230 -8.05 -20.83 -16.29
CA GLY A 230 -9.17 -21.50 -15.64
C GLY A 230 -10.25 -20.51 -15.20
N TYR A 231 -11.50 -20.97 -15.15
CA TYR A 231 -12.62 -20.15 -14.70
C TYR A 231 -13.39 -20.83 -13.56
N LEU A 232 -13.60 -20.12 -12.46
CA LEU A 232 -14.59 -20.47 -11.43
C LEU A 232 -15.77 -19.51 -11.59
N VAL A 233 -16.91 -20.03 -12.03
CA VAL A 233 -18.12 -19.26 -12.31
C VAL A 233 -19.15 -19.51 -11.21
N GLU A 234 -19.58 -18.43 -10.56
CA GLU A 234 -20.57 -18.49 -9.50
C GLU A 234 -22.01 -18.56 -10.05
N PRO A 235 -22.98 -19.01 -9.25
CA PRO A 235 -24.38 -18.91 -9.64
C PRO A 235 -24.81 -17.44 -9.78
N TRP A 236 -25.99 -17.25 -10.39
CA TRP A 236 -26.62 -15.93 -10.41
C TRP A 236 -27.13 -15.57 -9.01
N TRP A 237 -26.81 -14.37 -8.55
CA TRP A 237 -27.33 -13.81 -7.32
C TRP A 237 -28.27 -12.65 -7.62
N THR A 238 -29.32 -12.52 -6.82
CA THR A 238 -30.25 -11.39 -6.90
C THR A 238 -29.62 -10.17 -6.26
N VAL A 239 -29.71 -9.04 -6.96
CA VAL A 239 -29.26 -7.74 -6.45
C VAL A 239 -30.46 -7.05 -5.80
N LYS A 240 -30.28 -6.51 -4.61
CA LYS A 240 -31.29 -5.75 -3.87
C LYS A 240 -31.00 -4.26 -3.96
N ALA A 241 -32.00 -3.43 -3.69
CA ALA A 241 -31.84 -1.97 -3.68
C ALA A 241 -30.79 -1.49 -2.66
N GLU A 242 -30.58 -2.24 -1.57
CA GLU A 242 -29.55 -1.95 -0.56
C GLU A 242 -28.11 -2.22 -1.04
N ASP A 243 -27.94 -3.03 -2.09
CA ASP A 243 -26.62 -3.37 -2.62
C ASP A 243 -26.01 -2.25 -3.48
N PHE A 244 -26.79 -1.22 -3.83
CA PHE A 244 -26.32 -0.04 -4.55
C PHE A 244 -25.88 1.12 -3.65
N LYS A 245 -25.92 0.94 -2.32
CA LYS A 245 -25.61 1.97 -1.32
C LYS A 245 -24.25 1.77 -0.68
#